data_AF-A0AA41AZZ8-F1
#
_entry.id   AF-A0AA41AZZ8-F1
#
_cell.length_a   1.000
_cell.length_b   1.000
_cell.length_c   1.000
_cell.angle_alpha   90.00
_cell.angle_beta   90.00
_cell.angle_gamma   90.00
#
_symmetry.space_group_name_H-M   'P 1'
#
loop_
_entity.id
_entity.type
_entity.pdbx_description
1 polymer ?
#
loop_
_entity_poly.entity_id
_entity_poly.type
_entity_poly.pdbx_seq_one_letter_code
_entity_poly.pdbx_strand_id
1 'polypeptide(L)' 'MASELPNRFLTPEDLVEMFELPSVETVYQWRRKRTGPRGFRVGRHLRFDPTDVRAWVDSQIGEAA' A
#
# COMPACT_ATOMS: atom_id res chain seq x y z
N MET A 1 12.81 -11.19 -18.42
CA MET A 1 12.07 -10.01 -18.94
C MET A 1 12.13 -8.97 -17.84
N ALA A 2 12.68 -7.80 -18.13
CA ALA A 2 13.19 -6.84 -17.15
C ALA A 2 12.16 -6.51 -16.06
N SER A 3 12.56 -6.61 -14.80
CA SER A 3 11.88 -5.97 -13.69
C SER A 3 12.07 -4.46 -13.84
N GLU A 4 11.23 -3.85 -14.66
CA GLU A 4 11.08 -2.40 -14.67
C GLU A 4 10.49 -2.05 -13.30
N LEU A 5 11.39 -1.73 -12.35
CA LEU A 5 10.96 -1.22 -11.06
C LEU A 5 10.01 -0.06 -11.35
N PRO A 6 8.82 -0.01 -10.70
CA PRO A 6 7.86 1.04 -10.95
C PRO A 6 8.54 2.39 -10.85
N ASN A 7 8.28 3.26 -11.82
CA ASN A 7 8.86 4.61 -11.87
C ASN A 7 8.56 5.41 -10.58
N ARG A 8 7.53 5.02 -9.82
CA ARG A 8 7.19 5.61 -8.53
C ARG A 8 6.59 4.58 -7.56
N PHE A 9 7.23 4.41 -6.40
CA PHE A 9 6.67 3.71 -5.26
C PHE A 9 5.85 4.66 -4.39
N LEU A 10 4.66 4.23 -3.98
CA LEU A 10 3.76 4.99 -3.12
C LEU A 10 4.30 5.04 -1.69
N THR A 11 4.10 6.17 -1.03
CA THR A 11 4.42 6.35 0.40
C THR A 11 3.15 6.16 1.23
N PRO A 12 3.25 6.02 2.56
CA PRO A 12 2.07 6.04 3.42
C PRO A 12 1.22 7.30 3.21
N GLU A 13 1.84 8.43 2.91
CA GLU A 13 1.16 9.71 2.62
C GLU A 13 0.36 9.62 1.32
N ASP A 14 0.96 9.07 0.26
CA ASP A 14 0.29 8.86 -1.02
C ASP A 14 -0.93 7.91 -0.88
N LEU A 15 -0.83 6.87 -0.05
CA LEU A 15 -1.98 6.03 0.30
C LEU A 15 -3.07 6.80 1.05
N VAL A 16 -2.70 7.72 1.94
CA VAL A 16 -3.66 8.54 2.69
C VAL A 16 -4.42 9.47 1.75
N GLU A 17 -3.71 10.12 0.82
CA GLU A 17 -4.34 10.96 -0.19
C GLU A 17 -5.21 10.14 -1.15
N MET A 18 -4.72 8.98 -1.61
CA MET A 18 -5.42 8.12 -2.57
C MET A 18 -6.71 7.50 -2.00
N PHE A 19 -6.72 7.12 -0.73
CA PHE A 19 -7.87 6.52 -0.05
C PHE A 19 -8.67 7.52 0.80
N GLU A 20 -8.33 8.82 0.72
CA GLU A 20 -8.95 9.88 1.51
C GLU A 20 -8.99 9.54 3.02
N LEU A 21 -7.89 8.98 3.53
CA LEU A 21 -7.78 8.57 4.93
C LEU A 21 -7.53 9.77 5.84
N PRO A 22 -7.92 9.68 7.12
CA PRO A 22 -7.67 10.77 8.07
C PRO A 22 -6.18 10.93 8.42
N SER A 23 -5.38 9.86 8.43
CA SER A 23 -3.97 9.87 8.86
C SER A 23 -3.18 8.69 8.31
N VAL A 24 -1.85 8.87 8.18
CA VAL A 24 -0.87 7.77 7.90
C VAL A 24 -0.87 6.70 8.99
N GLU A 25 -1.37 7.02 10.18
CA GLU A 25 -1.59 6.06 11.27
C GLU A 25 -2.49 4.90 10.84
N THR A 26 -3.52 5.15 10.02
CA THR A 26 -4.38 4.09 9.48
C THR A 26 -3.57 3.10 8.64
N VAL A 27 -2.64 3.61 7.83
CA VAL A 27 -1.73 2.78 7.03
C VAL A 27 -0.80 1.96 7.93
N TYR A 28 -0.27 2.55 9.00
CA TYR A 28 0.51 1.81 10.01
C TYR A 28 -0.33 0.76 10.75
N GLN A 29 -1.61 1.04 11.02
CA GLN A 29 -2.53 0.09 11.62
C GLN A 29 -2.78 -1.10 10.70
N TRP A 30 -2.97 -0.88 9.39
CA TRP A 30 -3.08 -1.97 8.42
C TRP A 30 -1.87 -2.90 8.46
N ARG A 31 -0.68 -2.32 8.57
CA ARG A 31 0.57 -3.10 8.72
C ARG A 31 0.60 -3.89 10.02
N ARG A 32 0.15 -3.30 11.14
CA ARG A 32 0.06 -3.98 12.44
C ARG A 32 -0.95 -5.13 12.40
N LYS A 33 -2.10 -4.90 11.77
CA LYS A 33 -3.18 -5.90 11.62
C LYS A 33 -2.91 -6.91 10.51
N ARG A 34 -1.88 -6.69 9.69
CA ARG A 34 -1.58 -7.45 8.46
C ARG A 34 -2.74 -7.45 7.45
N THR A 35 -3.57 -6.42 7.48
CA THR A 35 -4.76 -6.23 6.64
C THR A 35 -4.53 -5.14 5.59
N GLY A 36 -3.32 -5.02 5.07
CA GLY A 36 -2.90 -3.90 4.24
C GLY A 36 -2.13 -4.33 3.00
N PRO A 37 -1.91 -3.40 2.07
CA PRO A 37 -1.15 -3.66 0.86
C PRO A 37 0.29 -4.03 1.20
N ARG A 38 0.91 -4.86 0.35
CA ARG A 38 2.29 -5.29 0.54
C ARG A 38 3.22 -4.09 0.37
N GLY A 39 3.72 -3.60 1.50
CA GLY A 39 4.75 -2.58 1.55
C GLY A 39 6.10 -3.17 1.91
N PHE A 40 7.16 -2.69 1.27
CA PHE A 40 8.54 -3.03 1.62
C PHE A 40 9.22 -1.86 2.32
N ARG A 41 10.16 -2.19 3.21
CA ARG A 41 10.89 -1.20 4.00
C ARG A 41 12.14 -0.78 3.23
N VAL A 42 12.23 0.50 2.89
CA VAL A 42 13.41 1.14 2.29
C VAL A 42 14.08 2.00 3.37
N GLY A 43 15.03 1.41 4.10
CA GLY A 43 15.69 2.07 5.22
C GLY A 43 14.71 2.39 6.36
N ARG A 44 14.45 3.69 6.61
CA ARG A 44 13.43 4.14 7.58
C ARG A 44 12.04 4.38 6.96
N HIS A 45 11.95 4.39 5.64
CA HIS A 45 10.72 4.73 4.91
C HIS A 45 9.99 3.46 4.49
N LEU A 46 8.66 3.47 4.60
CA LEU A 46 7.80 2.43 4.04
C LEU A 46 7.45 2.82 2.61
N ARG A 47 7.54 1.86 1.69
CA ARG A 47 7.17 2.05 0.29
C ARG A 47 6.22 0.95 -0.14
N PHE A 48 5.26 1.31 -0.97
CA PHE A 48 4.26 0.40 -1.50
C PHE A 48 4.35 0.39 -3.01
N ASP A 49 4.22 -0.80 -3.59
CA ASP A 49 4.10 -0.93 -5.03
C ASP A 49 2.66 -0.63 -5.45
N PRO A 50 2.42 0.22 -6.46
CA PRO A 50 1.06 0.53 -6.91
C PRO A 50 0.30 -0.71 -7.40
N THR A 51 1.00 -1.70 -7.97
CA THR A 51 0.43 -2.97 -8.42
C THR A 51 -0.03 -3.81 -7.24
N ASP A 52 0.80 -3.93 -6.20
CA ASP A 52 0.44 -4.64 -4.96
C ASP A 52 -0.73 -3.95 -4.24
N VAL A 53 -0.76 -2.61 -4.23
CA VAL A 53 -1.86 -1.86 -3.64
C VAL A 53 -3.15 -2.12 -4.39
N ARG A 54 -3.11 -2.11 -5.73
CA ARG A 54 -4.28 -2.46 -6.56
C ARG A 54 -4.76 -3.88 -6.30
N ALA A 55 -3.85 -4.86 -6.27
CA ALA A 55 -4.18 -6.26 -6.00
C ALA A 55 -4.78 -6.46 -4.60
N TRP A 56 -4.28 -5.72 -3.60
CA TRP A 56 -4.85 -5.73 -2.26
C TRP A 56 -6.26 -5.15 -2.22
N VAL A 57 -6.51 -4.00 -2.87
CA VAL A 57 -7.85 -3.42 -2.97
C VAL A 57 -8.82 -4.40 -3.64
N ASP A 58 -8.39 -5.02 -4.74
CA ASP A 58 -9.18 -6.03 -5.45
C ASP A 58 -9.54 -7.22 -4.54
N SER A 59 -8.56 -7.74 -3.77
CA SER A 59 -8.80 -8.78 -2.78
C SER A 59 -9.76 -8.35 -1.68
N GLN A 60 -9.71 -7.10 -1.22
CA GLN A 60 -10.63 -6.59 -0.19
C GLN A 60 -12.05 -6.40 -0.71
N ILE A 61 -12.22 -6.01 -1.98
CA ILE A 61 -13.51 -5.88 -2.64
C ILE A 61 -14.09 -7.28 -2.95
N GLY A 62 -13.25 -8.22 -3.38
CA GLY A 62 -13.64 -9.59 -3.69
C GLY A 62 -14.00 -10.45 -2.48
N GLU A 63 -13.33 -10.25 -1.34
CA GLU A 63 -13.67 -10.91 -0.07
C GLU A 63 -14.95 -10.35 0.59
N ALA A 64 -15.52 -9.26 0.05
CA ALA A 64 -16.77 -8.68 0.51
C ALA A 64 -18.01 -9.18 -0.28
N ALA A 65 -17.85 -10.20 -1.14
CA ALA A 65 -18.93 -10.79 -1.93
C ALA A 65 -19.41 -12.15 -1.39
#